data_AF-A0A022PLF5-F1
#
_entry.id   AF-A0A022PLF5-F1
#
_cell.length_a   1.000
_cell.length_b   1.000
_cell.length_c   1.000
_cell.angle_alpha   90.00
_cell.angle_beta   90.00
_cell.angle_gamma   90.00
#
_symmetry.space_group_name_H-M   'P 1'
#
loop_
_entity.id
_entity.type
_entity.pdbx_description
1 polymer ?
#
loop_
_entity_poly.entity_id
_entity_poly.type
_entity_poly.pdbx_seq_one_letter_code
_entity_poly.pdbx_strand_id
1 'polypeptide(L)'
;MIAYIPLILMVLSLLGFLACFICFGLSRKVSLRSVKSPLLFFDFCFFNKNKLTNFSMIILFVIYISGIWFEFIKNGNLISFAGYFIGVFAILIFLIHCRFFSKRKFAHRNNIEFIKEFVFEMEISLQNTSLWLSRLFYIVWLYLFFST
;
A
#
# COMPACT_ATOMS: atom_id res chain seq x y z
N MET A 1 -19.50 19.31 11.42
CA MET A 1 -18.73 19.66 10.21
C MET A 1 -17.31 19.05 10.24
N ILE A 2 -16.55 19.21 11.34
CA ILE A 2 -15.18 18.67 11.49
C ILE A 2 -15.11 17.14 11.34
N ALA A 3 -16.10 16.40 11.83
CA ALA A 3 -16.12 14.93 11.75
C ALA A 3 -16.16 14.34 10.32
N TYR A 4 -16.63 15.11 9.33
CA TYR A 4 -16.74 14.65 7.94
C TYR A 4 -15.54 15.04 7.07
N ILE A 5 -14.65 15.91 7.56
CA ILE A 5 -13.43 16.30 6.84
C ILE A 5 -12.57 15.08 6.45
N PRO A 6 -12.23 14.16 7.37
CA PRO A 6 -11.42 13.00 6.99
C PRO A 6 -12.15 12.09 5.99
N LEU A 7 -13.47 11.96 6.08
CA LEU A 7 -14.27 11.21 5.12
C LEU A 7 -14.20 11.83 3.71
N ILE A 8 -14.42 13.15 3.60
CA ILE A 8 -14.36 13.87 2.33
C ILE A 8 -12.95 13.77 1.73
N LEU A 9 -11.91 13.96 2.54
CA LEU A 9 -10.51 13.83 2.12
C LEU A 9 -10.21 12.42 1.62
N MET A 10 -10.69 11.39 2.33
CA MET A 10 -10.54 9.99 1.92
C MET A 10 -11.21 9.73 0.57
N VAL A 11 -12.45 10.19 0.37
CA VAL A 11 -13.20 10.01 -0.89
C VAL A 11 -12.52 10.72 -2.06
N LEU A 12 -12.09 11.98 -1.88
CA LEU A 12 -11.36 12.72 -2.91
C LEU A 12 -10.02 12.04 -3.25
N SER A 13 -9.33 11.52 -2.24
CA SER A 13 -8.06 10.80 -2.44
C SER A 13 -8.28 9.47 -3.16
N LEU A 14 -9.35 8.74 -2.85
CA LEU A 14 -9.74 7.52 -3.57
C LEU A 14 -10.01 7.80 -5.05
N LEU A 15 -10.72 8.89 -5.37
CA LEU A 15 -10.93 9.33 -6.75
C LEU A 15 -9.60 9.69 -7.44
N GLY A 16 -8.71 10.39 -6.74
CA GLY A 16 -7.36 10.68 -7.24
C GLY A 16 -6.51 9.43 -7.48
N PHE A 17 -6.62 8.43 -6.61
CA PHE A 17 -5.92 7.16 -6.75
C PHE A 17 -6.47 6.35 -7.92
N LEU A 18 -7.80 6.36 -8.11
CA LEU A 18 -8.46 5.78 -9.28
C LEU A 18 -8.01 6.45 -10.58
N ALA A 19 -7.90 7.79 -10.60
CA ALA A 19 -7.36 8.51 -11.75
C ALA A 19 -5.91 8.09 -12.05
N CYS A 20 -5.06 7.90 -11.03
CA CYS A 20 -3.71 7.38 -11.21
C CYS A 20 -3.71 5.97 -11.81
N PHE A 21 -4.61 5.10 -11.35
CA PHE A 21 -4.77 3.74 -11.87
C PHE A 21 -5.18 3.75 -13.35
N ILE A 22 -6.13 4.61 -13.74
CA ILE A 22 -6.55 4.79 -15.13
C ILE A 22 -5.38 5.32 -15.98
N CYS A 23 -4.68 6.35 -15.50
CA CYS A 23 -3.49 6.89 -16.15
C CYS A 23 -2.39 5.84 -16.36
N PHE A 24 -2.19 4.94 -15.39
CA PHE A 24 -1.29 3.81 -15.53
C PHE A 24 -1.74 2.86 -16.64
N GLY A 25 -3.00 2.46 -16.64
CA GLY A 25 -3.58 1.58 -17.66
C GLY A 25 -3.41 2.13 -19.08
N LEU A 26 -3.68 3.43 -19.25
CA LEU A 26 -3.50 4.14 -20.53
C LEU A 26 -2.02 4.23 -20.93
N SER A 27 -1.15 4.66 -20.01
CA SER A 27 0.28 4.88 -20.29
C SER A 27 1.04 3.59 -20.59
N ARG A 28 0.62 2.48 -19.98
CA ARG A 28 1.28 1.17 -20.10
C ARG A 28 0.53 0.20 -21.02
N LYS A 29 -0.54 0.65 -21.69
CA LYS A 29 -1.40 -0.21 -22.54
C LYS A 29 -1.88 -1.47 -21.82
N VAL A 30 -2.14 -1.38 -20.52
CA VAL A 30 -2.65 -2.48 -19.70
C VAL A 30 -4.17 -2.47 -19.74
N SER A 31 -4.80 -3.62 -20.00
CA SER A 31 -6.26 -3.74 -20.03
C SER A 31 -6.86 -3.50 -18.65
N LEU A 32 -7.55 -2.38 -18.45
CA LEU A 32 -8.22 -2.05 -17.18
C LEU A 32 -9.33 -3.04 -16.79
N ARG A 33 -9.81 -3.87 -17.74
CA ARG A 33 -10.84 -4.90 -17.49
C ARG A 33 -10.28 -6.18 -16.86
N SER A 34 -8.96 -6.36 -16.85
CA SER A 34 -8.35 -7.54 -16.25
C SER A 34 -8.31 -7.45 -14.73
N VAL A 35 -8.66 -8.54 -14.04
CA VAL A 35 -8.55 -8.67 -12.57
C VAL A 35 -7.09 -8.50 -12.10
N LYS A 36 -6.11 -8.76 -12.98
CA LYS A 36 -4.69 -8.59 -12.66
C LYS A 36 -4.25 -7.12 -12.68
N SER A 37 -5.01 -6.21 -13.27
CA SER A 37 -4.57 -4.84 -13.50
C SER A 37 -4.33 -4.04 -12.23
N PRO A 38 -5.19 -4.11 -11.19
CA PRO A 38 -4.89 -3.49 -9.90
C PRO A 38 -3.60 -4.03 -9.28
N LEU A 39 -3.36 -5.35 -9.37
CA LEU A 39 -2.15 -5.97 -8.84
C LEU A 39 -0.90 -5.50 -9.60
N LEU A 40 -0.97 -5.40 -10.93
CA LEU A 40 0.09 -4.83 -11.75
C LEU A 40 0.33 -3.34 -11.44
N PHE A 41 -0.72 -2.60 -11.08
CA PHE A 41 -0.58 -1.20 -10.66
C PHE A 41 0.15 -1.08 -9.32
N PHE A 42 -0.16 -1.95 -8.35
CA PHE A 42 0.62 -2.00 -7.11
C PHE A 42 2.07 -2.40 -7.40
N ASP A 43 2.31 -3.43 -8.20
CA ASP A 43 3.65 -3.82 -8.64
C ASP A 43 4.42 -2.64 -9.24
N PHE A 44 3.75 -1.86 -10.09
CA PHE A 44 4.29 -0.63 -10.65
C PHE A 44 4.61 0.40 -9.57
N CYS A 45 3.75 0.61 -8.58
CA CYS A 45 3.99 1.55 -7.50
C CYS A 45 5.13 1.13 -6.55
N PHE A 46 5.24 -0.17 -6.27
CA PHE A 46 6.24 -0.76 -5.36
C PHE A 46 7.65 -0.76 -5.96
N PHE A 47 7.82 -1.10 -7.24
CA PHE A 47 9.15 -1.28 -7.83
C PHE A 47 9.62 -0.14 -8.74
N ASN A 48 8.75 0.82 -9.08
CA ASN A 48 9.12 1.94 -9.94
C ASN A 48 9.19 3.26 -9.14
N LYS A 49 10.05 4.19 -9.60
CA LYS A 49 10.34 5.49 -8.96
C LYS A 49 9.83 6.68 -9.78
N ASN A 50 9.03 6.44 -10.82
CA ASN A 50 8.50 7.46 -11.70
C ASN A 50 7.57 8.44 -10.94
N LYS A 51 7.42 9.67 -11.46
CA LYS A 51 6.55 10.70 -10.86
C LYS A 51 5.12 10.21 -10.56
N LEU A 52 4.50 9.50 -11.50
CA LEU A 52 3.17 8.91 -11.32
C LEU A 52 3.12 7.98 -10.11
N THR A 53 4.11 7.09 -9.95
CA THR A 53 4.17 6.13 -8.84
C THR A 53 4.31 6.83 -7.49
N ASN A 54 5.18 7.85 -7.41
CA ASN A 54 5.37 8.61 -6.17
C ASN A 54 4.10 9.35 -5.79
N PHE A 55 3.44 9.97 -6.77
CA PHE A 55 2.17 10.64 -6.57
C PHE A 55 1.06 9.68 -6.12
N SER A 56 0.94 8.51 -6.78
CA SER A 56 0.00 7.46 -6.36
C SER A 56 0.25 6.99 -4.93
N MET A 57 1.51 6.80 -4.54
CA MET A 57 1.85 6.39 -3.18
C MET A 57 1.56 7.45 -2.13
N ILE A 58 1.77 8.73 -2.44
CA ILE A 58 1.38 9.84 -1.56
C ILE A 58 -0.13 9.85 -1.38
N ILE A 59 -0.90 9.74 -2.47
CA ILE A 59 -2.37 9.66 -2.39
C ILE A 59 -2.81 8.46 -1.56
N LEU A 60 -2.20 7.29 -1.77
CA LEU A 60 -2.49 6.09 -0.98
C LEU A 60 -2.25 6.31 0.51
N PHE A 61 -1.15 6.98 0.87
CA PHE A 61 -0.88 7.35 2.25
C PHE A 61 -1.93 8.31 2.82
N VAL A 62 -2.37 9.30 2.04
CA VAL A 62 -3.47 10.20 2.46
C VAL A 62 -4.78 9.43 2.68
N ILE A 63 -5.12 8.47 1.82
CA ILE A 63 -6.29 7.59 2.00
C ILE A 63 -6.20 6.87 3.35
N TYR A 64 -5.05 6.26 3.66
CA TYR A 64 -4.87 5.54 4.92
C TYR A 64 -4.96 6.45 6.14
N ILE A 65 -4.25 7.58 6.16
CA ILE A 65 -4.27 8.50 7.31
C ILE A 65 -5.65 9.11 7.52
N SER A 66 -6.34 9.49 6.44
CA SER A 66 -7.72 10.00 6.53
C SER A 66 -8.71 8.94 7.00
N GLY A 67 -8.57 7.69 6.56
CA GLY A 67 -9.38 6.57 7.05
C GLY A 67 -9.16 6.29 8.54
N ILE A 68 -7.91 6.26 8.99
CA ILE A 68 -7.55 6.11 10.40
C ILE A 68 -8.16 7.24 11.24
N TRP A 69 -8.04 8.47 10.77
CA TRP A 69 -8.59 9.64 11.47
C TRP A 69 -10.11 9.57 11.56
N PHE A 70 -10.79 9.19 10.47
CA PHE A 70 -12.24 9.02 10.47
C PHE A 70 -12.70 7.94 11.46
N GLU A 71 -12.06 6.78 11.45
CA GLU A 71 -12.35 5.69 12.40
C GLU A 71 -12.10 6.11 13.85
N PHE A 72 -11.02 6.86 14.11
CA PHE A 72 -10.73 7.39 15.43
C PHE A 72 -11.82 8.33 15.94
N ILE A 73 -12.29 9.27 15.11
CA ILE A 73 -13.39 10.18 15.47
C ILE A 73 -14.68 9.41 15.72
N LYS A 74 -14.97 8.39 14.91
CA LYS A 74 -16.24 7.64 14.96
C LYS A 74 -16.32 6.71 16.17
N ASN A 75 -15.26 5.95 16.43
CA ASN A 75 -15.29 4.83 17.39
C ASN A 75 -14.45 5.09 18.66
N GLY A 76 -13.48 6.02 18.62
CA GLY A 76 -12.61 6.35 19.77
C GLY A 76 -11.75 5.20 20.30
N ASN A 77 -11.72 4.04 19.63
CA ASN A 77 -11.02 2.85 20.10
C ASN A 77 -9.51 2.95 19.79
N LEU A 78 -8.71 3.12 20.85
CA LEU A 78 -7.25 3.21 20.77
C LEU A 78 -6.59 1.92 20.23
N ILE A 79 -7.17 0.75 20.51
CA ILE A 79 -6.61 -0.54 20.06
C ILE A 79 -6.77 -0.66 18.54
N SER A 80 -7.96 -0.39 18.01
CA SER A 80 -8.21 -0.38 16.57
C SER A 80 -7.36 0.69 15.86
N PHE A 81 -7.23 1.88 16.45
CA PHE A 81 -6.37 2.94 15.95
C PHE A 81 -4.90 2.50 15.84
N ALA A 82 -4.35 1.92 16.91
CA ALA A 82 -2.99 1.39 16.92
C ALA A 82 -2.82 0.27 15.89
N GLY A 83 -3.81 -0.63 15.78
CA GLY A 83 -3.84 -1.67 14.76
C GLY A 83 -3.73 -1.10 13.35
N TYR A 84 -4.61 -0.17 12.97
CA TYR A 84 -4.56 0.43 11.64
C TYR A 84 -3.23 1.16 11.38
N PHE A 85 -2.67 1.85 12.37
CA PHE A 85 -1.38 2.52 12.25
C PHE A 85 -0.25 1.53 11.99
N ILE A 86 -0.21 0.40 12.71
CA ILE A 86 0.76 -0.69 12.50
C ILE A 86 0.62 -1.27 11.09
N GLY A 87 -0.61 -1.48 10.61
CA GLY A 87 -0.87 -1.97 9.25
C GLY A 87 -0.32 -1.02 8.17
N VAL A 88 -0.56 0.29 8.31
CA VAL A 88 0.00 1.30 7.38
C VAL A 88 1.53 1.30 7.44
N PHE A 89 2.10 1.21 8.64
CA PHE A 89 3.54 1.18 8.82
C PHE A 89 4.18 -0.06 8.19
N ALA A 90 3.53 -1.23 8.29
CA ALA A 90 3.95 -2.46 7.63
C ALA A 90 4.04 -2.27 6.10
N ILE A 91 3.02 -1.66 5.50
CA ILE A 91 2.98 -1.36 4.06
C ILE A 91 4.08 -0.36 3.67
N LEU A 92 4.32 0.68 4.47
CA LEU A 92 5.37 1.66 4.20
C LEU A 92 6.77 1.04 4.24
N ILE A 93 7.06 0.20 5.23
CA ILE A 93 8.35 -0.50 5.31
C ILE A 93 8.48 -1.43 4.09
N PHE A 94 7.42 -2.14 3.71
CA PHE A 94 7.46 -2.97 2.52
C PHE A 94 7.72 -2.17 1.24
N LEU A 95 7.11 -0.98 1.13
CA LEU A 95 7.36 -0.07 0.02
C LEU A 95 8.83 0.34 -0.06
N ILE A 96 9.41 0.70 1.09
CA ILE A 96 10.82 1.08 1.19
C ILE A 96 11.70 -0.12 0.78
N HIS A 97 11.39 -1.33 1.24
CA HIS A 97 12.06 -2.56 0.80
C HIS A 97 12.05 -2.70 -0.72
N CYS A 98 10.86 -2.71 -1.32
CA CYS A 98 10.68 -2.89 -2.76
C CYS A 98 11.40 -1.83 -3.60
N ARG A 99 11.50 -0.59 -3.12
CA ARG A 99 12.12 0.52 -3.86
C ARG A 99 13.63 0.60 -3.73
N PHE A 100 14.19 0.21 -2.60
CA PHE A 100 15.60 0.47 -2.28
C PHE A 100 16.44 -0.80 -2.13
N PHE A 101 15.84 -1.87 -1.60
CA PHE A 101 16.59 -3.07 -1.21
C PHE A 101 16.27 -4.29 -2.07
N SER A 102 15.05 -4.37 -2.64
CA SER A 102 14.67 -5.48 -3.49
C SER A 102 15.48 -5.53 -4.79
N LYS A 103 15.87 -6.74 -5.17
CA LYS A 103 16.53 -7.04 -6.46
C LYS A 103 15.51 -7.17 -7.59
N ARG A 104 14.22 -7.29 -7.28
CA ARG A 104 13.15 -7.41 -8.27
C ARG A 104 12.91 -6.07 -8.97
N LYS A 105 12.45 -6.15 -10.20
CA LYS A 105 12.04 -5.00 -11.01
C LYS A 105 10.62 -5.21 -11.48
N PHE A 106 9.93 -4.11 -11.73
CA PHE A 106 8.61 -4.14 -12.34
C PHE A 106 8.64 -4.93 -13.66
N ALA A 107 7.94 -6.07 -13.68
CA ALA A 107 7.84 -6.93 -14.85
C ALA A 107 6.54 -6.63 -15.60
N HIS A 108 6.65 -5.97 -16.76
CA HIS A 108 5.48 -5.58 -17.57
C HIS A 108 4.65 -6.78 -18.09
N ARG A 109 5.20 -8.01 -18.03
CA ARG A 109 4.64 -9.24 -18.59
C ARG A 109 3.94 -10.12 -17.54
N ASN A 110 2.90 -9.59 -16.92
CA ASN A 110 1.88 -10.37 -16.19
C ASN A 110 2.30 -11.12 -14.91
N ASN A 111 3.55 -11.00 -14.48
CA ASN A 111 3.99 -11.53 -13.21
C ASN A 111 3.80 -10.50 -12.12
N ILE A 112 3.18 -10.90 -11.02
CA ILE A 112 3.00 -10.07 -9.82
C ILE A 112 4.21 -10.32 -8.93
N GLU A 113 5.18 -9.41 -8.94
CA GLU A 113 6.46 -9.56 -8.28
C GLU A 113 6.40 -9.17 -6.80
N PHE A 114 5.54 -8.23 -6.40
CA PHE A 114 5.46 -7.75 -5.02
C PHE A 114 4.94 -8.84 -4.09
N ILE A 115 3.96 -9.62 -4.53
CA ILE A 115 3.47 -10.78 -3.77
C ILE A 115 4.57 -11.83 -3.65
N LYS A 116 5.31 -12.08 -4.75
CA LYS A 116 6.40 -13.05 -4.71
C LYS A 116 7.52 -12.61 -3.77
N GLU A 117 7.88 -11.33 -3.79
CA GLU A 117 8.82 -10.74 -2.85
C GLU A 117 8.30 -10.88 -1.41
N PHE A 118 7.03 -10.52 -1.18
CA PHE A 118 6.47 -10.57 0.16
C PHE A 118 6.33 -11.99 0.72
N VAL A 119 6.09 -13.00 -0.11
CA VAL A 119 5.79 -14.36 0.37
C VAL A 119 6.97 -15.33 0.23
N PHE A 120 7.68 -15.30 -0.90
CA PHE A 120 8.68 -16.33 -1.24
C PHE A 120 10.12 -15.93 -0.95
N GLU A 121 10.41 -14.63 -0.80
CA GLU A 121 11.76 -14.17 -0.47
C GLU A 121 12.05 -14.41 1.03
N MET A 122 12.59 -15.58 1.36
CA MET A 122 12.79 -16.03 2.75
C MET A 122 14.26 -15.96 3.19
N GLU A 123 15.16 -15.42 2.37
CA GLU A 123 16.55 -15.28 2.77
C GLU A 123 16.69 -14.28 3.91
N ILE A 124 17.41 -14.67 4.97
CA ILE A 124 17.78 -13.78 6.07
C ILE A 124 19.08 -13.10 5.67
N SER A 125 18.96 -11.87 5.17
CA SER A 125 20.08 -11.03 4.77
C SER A 125 19.88 -9.60 5.28
N LEU A 126 20.95 -8.82 5.38
CA LEU A 126 20.87 -7.40 5.75
C LEU A 126 19.94 -6.61 4.82
N GLN A 127 19.90 -6.96 3.53
CA GLN A 127 19.01 -6.34 2.54
C GLN A 127 17.53 -6.64 2.83
N ASN A 128 17.23 -7.85 3.30
CA ASN A 128 15.87 -8.30 3.58
C ASN A 128 15.39 -7.94 5.01
N THR A 129 16.19 -7.25 5.81
CA THR A 129 15.78 -6.85 7.18
C THR A 129 14.50 -6.03 7.18
N SER A 130 14.36 -5.09 6.25
CA SER A 130 13.15 -4.29 6.10
C SER A 130 11.94 -5.13 5.67
N LEU A 131 12.12 -6.11 4.77
CA LEU A 131 11.09 -7.07 4.41
C LEU A 131 10.60 -7.88 5.61
N TRP A 132 11.53 -8.44 6.40
CA TRP A 132 11.20 -9.18 7.61
C TRP A 132 10.48 -8.33 8.65
N LEU A 133 10.94 -7.09 8.85
CA LEU A 133 10.29 -6.15 9.75
C LEU A 133 8.85 -5.83 9.30
N SER A 134 8.64 -5.62 8.00
CA SER A 134 7.31 -5.43 7.44
C SER A 134 6.39 -6.64 7.69
N ARG A 135 6.89 -7.86 7.45
CA ARG A 135 6.13 -9.09 7.72
C ARG A 135 5.73 -9.23 9.19
N LEU A 136 6.65 -8.94 10.11
CA LEU A 136 6.36 -8.96 11.55
C LEU A 136 5.26 -7.96 11.90
N PHE A 137 5.33 -6.72 11.42
CA PHE A 137 4.27 -5.75 11.63
C PHE A 137 2.95 -6.18 11.00
N TYR A 138 2.98 -6.84 9.85
CA TYR A 138 1.79 -7.38 9.21
C TYR A 138 1.12 -8.48 10.05
N ILE A 139 1.90 -9.37 10.66
CA ILE A 139 1.39 -10.40 11.58
C ILE A 139 0.77 -9.76 12.83
N VAL A 140 1.45 -8.77 13.44
CA VAL A 140 0.92 -8.03 14.60
C VAL A 140 -0.37 -7.30 14.23
N TRP A 141 -0.42 -6.66 13.06
CA TRP A 141 -1.61 -5.99 12.56
C TRP A 141 -2.79 -6.96 12.39
N LEU A 142 -2.58 -8.12 11.76
CA LEU A 142 -3.62 -9.13 11.58
C LEU A 142 -4.13 -9.65 12.94
N TYR A 143 -3.21 -9.92 13.88
CA TYR A 143 -3.59 -10.33 15.22
C TYR A 143 -4.50 -9.29 15.89
N LEU A 144 -4.10 -8.02 15.87
CA LEU A 144 -4.90 -6.94 16.43
C LEU A 144 -6.26 -6.80 15.73
N PHE A 145 -6.27 -6.86 14.40
CA PHE A 145 -7.47 -6.71 13.58
C PHE A 145 -8.52 -7.80 13.84
N PHE A 146 -8.10 -9.05 14.08
CA PHE A 146 -9.02 -10.15 14.41
C PHE A 146 -9.36 -10.23 15.91
N SER A 147 -8.63 -9.51 16.76
CA SER A 147 -8.85 -9.49 18.22
C SER A 147 -9.81 -8.39 18.69
N THR A 148 -10.07 -7.39 17.84
CA THR A 148 -11.00 -6.26 18.09
C THR A 148 -12.35 -6.49 17.44
#